data_AF-A8AM45-F1
#
_entry.id   AF-A8AM45-F1
#
_cell.length_a   1.000
_cell.length_b   1.000
_cell.length_c   1.000
_cell.angle_alpha   90.00
_cell.angle_beta   90.00
_cell.angle_gamma   90.00
#
_symmetry.space_group_name_H-M   'P 1'
#
loop_
_entity.id
_entity.type
_entity.pdbx_description
1 polymer ?
#
loop_
_entity_poly.entity_id
_entity_poly.type
_entity_poly.pdbx_seq_one_letter_code
_entity_poly.pdbx_strand_id
1 'polypeptide(L)'
;MLASGGNTRLAILNELWQETKDERYHRVCWPFRPWPETLSPQQGEVQCLIGHLAESDLHNGLMFIERAERILHLRDLYQEAGIECSTQLALAEQLTRDGYPVSPSQISRMLQTVDWLLPCIPNALYGGLTRKIIDRLLALRSAAEQVWAKLIPLERQPEFTDLFSTALATFNGEPEAVVPQLVQDELLGEMSSWLFDQRPHSCAKRPPSAI
;
A
#
# COMPACT_ATOMS: atom_id res chain seq x y z
N MET A 1 -1.77 -20.00 -12.24
CA MET A 1 -1.44 -18.71 -12.90
C MET A 1 -1.16 -18.95 -14.37
N LEU A 2 -1.48 -17.99 -15.23
CA LEU A 2 -0.98 -17.99 -16.61
C LEU A 2 0.49 -17.60 -16.59
N ALA A 3 1.33 -18.29 -17.37
CA ALA A 3 2.73 -17.91 -17.55
C ALA A 3 2.84 -16.55 -18.29
N SER A 4 4.03 -15.95 -18.25
CA SER A 4 4.38 -14.62 -18.80
C SER A 4 3.60 -14.20 -20.05
N GLY A 5 3.08 -12.96 -20.06
CA GLY A 5 2.28 -12.39 -21.14
C GLY A 5 0.84 -12.93 -21.29
N GLY A 6 0.41 -13.88 -20.45
CA GLY A 6 -0.92 -14.50 -20.53
C GLY A 6 -2.07 -13.56 -20.16
N ASN A 7 -1.87 -12.64 -19.21
CA ASN A 7 -2.94 -11.75 -18.73
C ASN A 7 -3.40 -10.73 -19.78
N THR A 8 -2.46 -10.08 -20.47
CA THR A 8 -2.78 -9.15 -21.57
C THR A 8 -3.48 -9.88 -22.71
N ARG A 9 -2.99 -11.08 -23.06
CA ARG A 9 -3.64 -11.92 -24.08
C ARG A 9 -5.06 -12.31 -23.66
N LEU A 10 -5.25 -12.69 -22.39
CA LEU A 10 -6.56 -13.03 -21.86
C LEU A 10 -7.51 -11.83 -21.88
N ALA A 11 -7.03 -10.64 -21.53
CA ALA A 11 -7.82 -9.40 -21.60
C ALA A 11 -8.30 -9.11 -23.03
N ILE A 12 -7.39 -9.18 -24.01
CA ILE A 12 -7.71 -8.99 -25.43
C ILE A 12 -8.70 -10.06 -25.92
N LEU A 13 -8.50 -11.33 -25.56
CA LEU A 13 -9.42 -12.42 -25.93
C LEU A 13 -10.82 -12.20 -25.34
N ASN A 14 -10.90 -11.73 -24.10
CA ASN A 14 -12.17 -11.39 -23.46
C ASN A 14 -12.86 -10.22 -24.15
N GLU A 15 -12.13 -9.16 -24.51
CA GLU A 15 -12.66 -8.01 -25.26
C GLU A 15 -13.22 -8.46 -26.61
N LEU A 16 -12.44 -9.22 -27.38
CA LEU A 16 -12.86 -9.77 -28.68
C LEU A 16 -14.08 -10.68 -28.55
N TRP A 17 -14.17 -11.50 -27.50
CA TRP A 17 -15.37 -12.29 -27.23
C TRP A 17 -16.59 -11.42 -26.92
N GLN A 18 -16.43 -10.35 -26.13
CA GLN A 18 -17.54 -9.46 -25.79
C GLN A 18 -18.10 -8.75 -27.03
N GLU A 19 -17.23 -8.31 -27.94
CA GLU A 19 -17.61 -7.60 -29.16
C GLU A 19 -18.18 -8.54 -30.24
N THR A 20 -17.49 -9.66 -30.49
CA THR A 20 -17.78 -10.51 -31.65
C THR A 20 -18.70 -11.68 -31.35
N LYS A 21 -18.75 -12.14 -30.09
CA LYS A 21 -19.35 -13.41 -29.68
C LYS A 21 -18.88 -14.63 -30.50
N ASP A 22 -17.69 -14.54 -31.09
CA ASP A 22 -17.07 -15.64 -31.83
C ASP A 22 -16.39 -16.62 -30.86
N GLU A 23 -16.82 -17.88 -30.86
CA GLU A 23 -16.36 -18.91 -29.93
C GLU A 23 -14.84 -19.11 -29.93
N ARG A 24 -14.13 -18.76 -31.02
CA ARG A 24 -12.67 -18.91 -31.09
C ARG A 24 -11.92 -18.06 -30.07
N TYR A 25 -12.52 -16.95 -29.63
CA TYR A 25 -11.94 -16.06 -28.60
C TYR A 25 -12.28 -16.52 -27.18
N HIS A 26 -13.35 -17.32 -27.02
CA HIS A 26 -13.75 -17.92 -25.76
C HIS A 26 -13.06 -19.28 -25.51
N ARG A 27 -12.80 -20.05 -26.56
CA ARG A 27 -12.22 -21.40 -26.49
C ARG A 27 -10.78 -21.39 -27.00
N VAL A 28 -9.86 -20.99 -26.12
CA VAL A 28 -8.42 -20.97 -26.42
C VAL A 28 -7.71 -22.14 -25.74
N CYS A 29 -6.92 -22.89 -26.51
CA CYS A 29 -6.05 -23.92 -25.96
C CYS A 29 -4.79 -23.27 -25.38
N TRP A 30 -4.58 -23.46 -24.08
CA TRP A 30 -3.39 -22.99 -23.39
C TRP A 30 -2.41 -24.15 -23.18
N PRO A 31 -1.12 -23.98 -23.52
CA PRO A 31 -0.11 -24.97 -23.18
C PRO A 31 0.06 -25.00 -21.65
N PHE A 32 -0.28 -26.12 -21.03
CA PHE A 32 -0.02 -26.35 -19.61
C PHE A 32 1.43 -26.79 -19.43
N ARG A 33 2.16 -26.10 -18.55
CA ARG A 33 3.49 -26.53 -18.09
C ARG A 33 3.40 -26.87 -16.61
N PRO A 34 3.51 -28.15 -16.21
CA PRO A 34 3.61 -28.50 -14.81
C PRO A 34 4.91 -27.94 -14.24
N TRP A 35 4.91 -27.61 -12.94
CA TRP A 35 6.14 -27.36 -12.23
C TRP A 35 7.04 -28.60 -12.28
N PRO A 36 8.37 -28.44 -12.34
CA PRO A 36 9.28 -29.55 -12.12
C PRO A 36 8.93 -30.27 -10.80
N GLU A 37 8.99 -31.60 -10.77
CA GLU A 37 8.68 -32.40 -9.57
C GLU A 37 9.55 -32.01 -8.35
N THR A 38 10.69 -31.35 -8.61
CA THR A 38 11.62 -30.85 -7.59
C THR A 38 11.15 -29.57 -6.90
N LEU A 39 10.09 -28.91 -7.39
CA LEU A 39 9.56 -27.67 -6.81
C LEU A 39 8.23 -27.94 -6.11
N SER A 40 8.06 -27.36 -4.92
CA SER A 40 6.74 -27.27 -4.31
C SER A 40 5.83 -26.32 -5.11
N PRO A 41 4.50 -26.44 -5.00
CA PRO A 41 3.57 -25.48 -5.61
C PRO A 41 3.88 -24.02 -5.25
N GLN A 42 4.26 -23.75 -4.00
CA GLN A 42 4.64 -22.42 -3.51
C GLN A 42 5.89 -21.90 -4.20
N GLN A 43 6.91 -22.73 -4.38
CA GLN A 43 8.13 -22.35 -5.10
C GLN A 43 7.85 -22.03 -6.57
N GLY A 44 6.93 -22.77 -7.20
CA GLY A 44 6.43 -22.46 -8.53
C GLY A 44 5.72 -21.10 -8.57
N GLU A 45 4.87 -20.81 -7.59
CA GLU A 45 4.17 -19.53 -7.50
C GLU A 45 5.12 -18.35 -7.32
N VAL A 46 6.13 -18.48 -6.46
CA VAL A 46 7.21 -17.48 -6.29
C VAL A 46 7.88 -17.18 -7.63
N GLN A 47 8.32 -18.20 -8.37
CA GLN A 47 8.95 -18.03 -9.67
C GLN A 47 8.03 -17.32 -10.67
N CYS A 48 6.75 -17.70 -10.70
CA CYS A 48 5.76 -17.08 -11.58
C CYS A 48 5.59 -15.59 -11.27
N LEU A 49 5.45 -15.25 -9.98
CA LEU A 49 5.19 -13.89 -9.53
C LEU A 49 6.39 -12.98 -9.73
N ILE A 50 7.60 -13.48 -9.50
CA ILE A 50 8.84 -12.77 -9.83
C ILE A 50 8.96 -12.50 -11.33
N GLY A 51 8.67 -13.51 -12.16
CA GLY A 51 8.64 -13.35 -13.61
C GLY A 51 7.68 -12.24 -14.04
N HIS A 52 6.48 -12.21 -13.45
CA HIS A 52 5.50 -11.15 -13.71
C HIS A 52 5.96 -9.77 -13.22
N LEU A 53 6.59 -9.68 -12.05
CA LEU A 53 7.15 -8.41 -11.56
C LEU A 53 8.22 -7.87 -12.51
N ALA A 54 9.18 -8.72 -12.91
CA ALA A 54 10.24 -8.35 -13.83
C ALA A 54 9.71 -7.93 -15.21
N GLU A 55 8.74 -8.68 -15.77
CA GLU A 55 8.10 -8.35 -17.04
C GLU A 55 7.32 -7.03 -16.96
N SER A 56 6.57 -6.82 -15.87
CA SER A 56 5.75 -5.62 -15.70
C SER A 56 6.64 -4.37 -15.56
N ASP A 57 7.76 -4.47 -14.87
CA ASP A 57 8.73 -3.37 -14.72
C ASP A 57 9.43 -3.01 -16.03
N LEU A 58 9.55 -3.95 -16.98
CA LEU A 58 10.15 -3.70 -18.30
C LEU A 58 9.18 -3.10 -19.32
N HIS A 59 7.88 -3.39 -19.23
CA HIS A 59 6.93 -3.10 -20.31
C HIS A 59 5.74 -2.21 -19.93
N ASN A 60 5.18 -2.37 -18.72
CA ASN A 60 3.85 -1.81 -18.39
C ASN A 60 3.79 -1.01 -17.09
N GLY A 61 4.89 -0.90 -16.34
CA GLY A 61 5.05 -0.08 -15.14
C GLY A 61 3.93 -0.25 -14.11
N LEU A 62 4.05 -1.25 -13.22
CA LEU A 62 3.12 -1.40 -12.10
C LEU A 62 3.00 -0.09 -11.31
N MET A 63 1.78 0.21 -10.85
CA MET A 63 1.60 1.25 -9.84
C MET A 63 2.37 0.89 -8.59
N PHE A 64 2.79 1.91 -7.84
CA PHE A 64 3.61 1.68 -6.64
C PHE A 64 2.91 0.75 -5.65
N ILE A 65 1.59 0.90 -5.50
CA ILE A 65 0.77 0.07 -4.61
C ILE A 65 0.68 -1.39 -5.08
N GLU A 66 0.46 -1.63 -6.37
CA GLU A 66 0.40 -2.99 -6.93
C GLU A 66 1.74 -3.71 -6.76
N ARG A 67 2.85 -2.99 -6.96
CA ARG A 67 4.18 -3.54 -6.70
C ARG A 67 4.37 -3.86 -5.21
N ALA A 68 3.90 -3.00 -4.31
CA ALA A 68 3.99 -3.21 -2.87
C ALA A 68 3.23 -4.48 -2.44
N GLU A 69 2.00 -4.65 -2.90
CA GLU A 69 1.17 -5.82 -2.59
C GLU A 69 1.78 -7.11 -3.13
N ARG A 70 2.34 -7.11 -4.34
CA ARG A 70 3.02 -8.28 -4.90
C ARG A 70 4.29 -8.67 -4.13
N ILE A 71 5.05 -7.69 -3.64
CA ILE A 71 6.23 -7.96 -2.80
C ILE A 71 5.82 -8.52 -1.44
N LEU A 72 4.72 -8.02 -0.86
CA LEU A 72 4.13 -8.58 0.34
C LEU A 72 3.65 -10.02 0.14
N HIS A 73 2.97 -10.30 -0.98
CA HIS A 73 2.57 -11.65 -1.34
C HIS A 73 3.78 -12.58 -1.51
N LEU A 74 4.87 -12.09 -2.11
CA LEU A 74 6.13 -12.86 -2.18
C LEU A 74 6.70 -13.17 -0.80
N ARG A 75 6.70 -12.20 0.12
CA ARG A 75 7.15 -12.42 1.50
C ARG A 75 6.34 -13.54 2.17
N ASP A 76 5.03 -13.54 2.00
CA ASP A 76 4.14 -14.51 2.62
C ASP A 76 4.36 -15.91 1.99
N LEU A 77 4.52 -16.00 0.66
CA LEU A 77 4.89 -17.23 -0.04
C LEU A 77 6.26 -17.78 0.40
N TYR A 78 7.26 -16.92 0.64
CA TYR A 78 8.54 -17.34 1.19
C TYR A 78 8.38 -17.95 2.58
N GLN A 79 7.59 -17.32 3.45
CA GLN A 79 7.32 -17.82 4.79
C GLN A 79 6.62 -19.19 4.75
N GLU A 80 5.62 -19.35 3.89
CA GLU A 80 4.92 -20.63 3.67
C GLU A 80 5.85 -21.73 3.13
N ALA A 81 6.83 -21.34 2.30
CA ALA A 81 7.86 -22.24 1.79
C ALA A 81 8.99 -22.54 2.82
N GLY A 82 8.90 -22.01 4.05
CA GLY A 82 9.89 -22.20 5.10
C GLY A 82 11.18 -21.38 4.91
N ILE A 83 11.13 -20.34 4.08
CA ILE A 83 12.24 -19.42 3.85
C ILE A 83 12.10 -18.22 4.80
N GLU A 84 13.03 -18.09 5.75
CA GLU A 84 12.99 -16.99 6.71
C GLU A 84 13.36 -15.64 6.06
N CYS A 85 12.34 -14.81 5.83
CA CYS A 85 12.47 -13.45 5.27
C CYS A 85 11.71 -12.42 6.11
N SER A 86 11.77 -12.57 7.45
CA SER A 86 11.02 -11.71 8.39
C SER A 86 11.48 -10.25 8.41
N THR A 87 12.73 -9.99 8.02
CA THR A 87 13.29 -8.63 7.95
C THR A 87 13.27 -8.09 6.53
N GLN A 88 13.20 -6.76 6.41
CA GLN A 88 13.29 -6.06 5.12
C GLN A 88 14.60 -6.38 4.37
N LEU A 89 15.71 -6.58 5.11
CA LEU A 89 16.99 -6.95 4.54
C LEU A 89 16.95 -8.38 3.99
N ALA A 90 16.48 -9.35 4.78
CA ALA A 90 16.37 -10.75 4.36
C ALA A 90 15.47 -10.90 3.13
N LEU A 91 14.34 -10.18 3.09
CA LEU A 91 13.45 -10.16 1.93
C LEU A 91 14.12 -9.57 0.69
N ALA A 92 14.85 -8.45 0.82
CA ALA A 92 15.59 -7.87 -0.30
C ALA A 92 16.66 -8.82 -0.86
N GLU A 93 17.41 -9.49 0.03
CA GLU A 93 18.43 -10.47 -0.35
C GLU A 93 17.81 -11.70 -1.03
N GLN A 94 16.68 -12.19 -0.53
CA GLN A 94 15.94 -13.30 -1.13
C GLN A 94 15.43 -12.94 -2.53
N LEU A 95 14.74 -11.80 -2.67
CA LEU A 95 14.24 -11.33 -3.96
C LEU A 95 15.38 -11.14 -4.98
N THR A 96 16.52 -10.62 -4.52
CA THR A 96 17.72 -10.47 -5.36
C THR A 96 18.26 -11.83 -5.81
N ARG A 97 18.32 -12.83 -4.92
CA ARG A 97 18.74 -14.20 -5.26
C ARG A 97 17.82 -14.85 -6.29
N ASP A 98 16.52 -14.54 -6.23
CA ASP A 98 15.52 -15.07 -7.15
C ASP A 98 15.35 -14.22 -8.42
N GLY A 99 16.19 -13.20 -8.64
CA GLY A 99 16.29 -12.45 -9.89
C GLY A 99 15.52 -11.12 -9.95
N TYR A 100 15.03 -10.62 -8.81
CA TYR A 100 14.31 -9.34 -8.72
C TYR A 100 14.94 -8.42 -7.66
N PRO A 101 15.99 -7.66 -8.01
CA PRO A 101 16.69 -6.80 -7.05
C PRO A 101 15.82 -5.60 -6.61
N VAL A 102 15.60 -5.48 -5.31
CA VAL A 102 14.92 -4.35 -4.67
C VAL A 102 15.65 -3.95 -3.38
N SER A 103 15.76 -2.66 -3.09
CA SER A 103 16.45 -2.21 -1.88
C SER A 103 15.58 -2.39 -0.61
N PRO A 104 16.19 -2.63 0.57
CA PRO A 104 15.44 -2.64 1.84
C PRO A 104 14.67 -1.34 2.08
N SER A 105 15.21 -0.21 1.64
CA SER A 105 14.55 1.11 1.75
C SER A 105 13.25 1.21 0.93
N GLN A 106 13.17 0.51 -0.21
CA GLN A 106 11.97 0.47 -1.03
C GLN A 106 10.92 -0.45 -0.40
N ILE A 107 11.35 -1.62 0.08
CA ILE A 107 10.48 -2.54 0.83
C ILE A 107 9.88 -1.81 2.03
N SER A 108 10.69 -1.09 2.81
CA SER A 108 10.23 -0.31 3.96
C SER A 108 9.10 0.67 3.59
N ARG A 109 9.27 1.42 2.50
CA ARG A 109 8.23 2.34 2.02
C ARG A 109 6.98 1.64 1.50
N MET A 110 7.14 0.49 0.83
CA MET A 110 6.03 -0.33 0.36
C MET A 110 5.18 -0.85 1.53
N LEU A 111 5.83 -1.39 2.56
CA LEU A 111 5.16 -1.83 3.79
C LEU A 111 4.39 -0.67 4.42
N GLN A 112 5.05 0.46 4.66
CA GLN A 112 4.39 1.64 5.24
C GLN A 112 3.22 2.16 4.38
N THR A 113 3.34 2.08 3.05
CA THR A 113 2.25 2.49 2.16
C THR A 113 1.04 1.57 2.32
N VAL A 114 1.26 0.26 2.38
CA VAL A 114 0.20 -0.73 2.55
C VAL A 114 -0.40 -0.68 3.95
N ASP A 115 0.41 -0.45 4.98
CA ASP A 115 -0.07 -0.43 6.36
C ASP A 115 -0.76 0.89 6.71
N TRP A 116 -0.29 2.03 6.19
CA TRP A 116 -0.73 3.36 6.65
C TRP A 116 -1.52 4.17 5.64
N LEU A 117 -1.34 3.95 4.33
CA LEU A 117 -2.00 4.76 3.31
C LEU A 117 -3.11 3.98 2.60
N LEU A 118 -2.89 2.70 2.28
CA LEU A 118 -3.87 1.85 1.61
C LEU A 118 -5.22 1.76 2.32
N PRO A 119 -5.29 1.65 3.66
CA PRO A 119 -6.58 1.62 4.36
C PRO A 119 -7.36 2.94 4.25
N CYS A 120 -6.67 4.06 3.99
CA CYS A 120 -7.24 5.40 4.01
C CYS A 120 -7.61 5.91 2.61
N ILE A 121 -6.73 5.70 1.63
CA ILE A 121 -6.83 6.27 0.27
C ILE A 121 -6.63 5.23 -0.85
N PRO A 122 -7.36 4.10 -0.85
CA PRO A 122 -7.18 3.05 -1.84
C PRO A 122 -7.41 3.53 -3.28
N ASN A 123 -8.44 4.34 -3.53
CA ASN A 123 -8.76 4.79 -4.89
C ASN A 123 -7.66 5.71 -5.43
N ALA A 124 -7.11 6.61 -4.62
CA ALA A 124 -6.02 7.47 -5.07
C ALA A 124 -4.74 6.66 -5.36
N LEU A 125 -4.45 5.64 -4.55
CA LEU A 125 -3.30 4.76 -4.76
C LEU A 125 -3.42 3.94 -6.05
N TYR A 126 -4.58 3.30 -6.27
CA TYR A 126 -4.88 2.56 -7.52
C TYR A 126 -5.23 3.48 -8.69
N GLY A 127 -5.40 4.78 -8.47
CA GLY A 127 -5.45 5.80 -9.52
C GLY A 127 -4.08 6.19 -10.04
N GLY A 128 -2.99 5.72 -9.42
CA GLY A 128 -1.62 5.96 -9.87
C GLY A 128 -0.87 7.02 -9.06
N LEU A 129 -1.15 7.14 -7.77
CA LEU A 129 -0.42 8.06 -6.89
C LEU A 129 1.09 7.87 -7.00
N THR A 130 1.80 8.95 -7.34
CA THR A 130 3.24 8.86 -7.61
C THR A 130 4.04 8.58 -6.34
N ARG A 131 5.17 7.88 -6.49
CA ARG A 131 6.12 7.63 -5.40
C ARG A 131 6.55 8.91 -4.67
N LYS A 132 6.71 10.02 -5.39
CA LYS A 132 7.08 11.32 -4.81
C LYS A 132 6.03 11.83 -3.82
N ILE A 133 4.75 11.65 -4.13
CA ILE A 133 3.65 12.05 -3.24
C ILE A 133 3.59 11.09 -2.05
N ILE A 134 3.61 9.78 -2.31
CA ILE A 134 3.64 8.74 -1.27
C ILE A 134 4.75 9.01 -0.25
N ASP A 135 5.99 9.24 -0.71
CA ASP A 135 7.14 9.54 0.16
C ASP A 135 6.88 10.76 1.07
N ARG A 136 6.21 11.79 0.55
CA ARG A 136 5.86 12.99 1.32
C ARG A 136 4.77 12.72 2.35
N LEU A 137 3.77 11.90 2.01
CA LEU A 137 2.72 11.50 2.95
C LEU A 137 3.29 10.66 4.10
N LEU A 138 4.16 9.71 3.79
CA LEU A 138 4.85 8.89 4.80
C LEU A 138 5.72 9.77 5.72
N ALA A 139 6.49 10.70 5.15
CA ALA A 139 7.30 11.64 5.93
C ALA A 139 6.44 12.55 6.82
N LEU A 140 5.32 13.05 6.29
CA LEU A 140 4.34 13.87 7.03
C LEU A 140 3.77 13.08 8.21
N ARG A 141 3.31 11.83 7.98
CA ARG A 141 2.79 10.95 9.03
C ARG A 141 3.82 10.77 10.15
N SER A 142 5.06 10.39 9.81
CA SER A 142 6.12 10.17 10.80
C SER A 142 6.46 11.44 11.58
N ALA A 143 6.51 12.60 10.93
CA ALA A 143 6.79 13.86 11.61
C ALA A 143 5.64 14.27 12.56
N ALA A 144 4.40 14.13 12.11
CA ALA A 144 3.21 14.44 12.91
C ALA A 144 3.09 13.50 14.12
N GLU A 145 3.36 12.21 13.95
CA GLU A 145 3.37 11.21 15.03
C GLU A 145 4.41 11.57 16.12
N GLN A 146 5.61 12.00 15.72
CA GLN A 146 6.65 12.44 16.65
C GLN A 146 6.26 13.70 17.41
N VAL A 147 5.55 14.64 16.77
CA VAL A 147 5.04 15.84 17.44
C VAL A 147 3.91 15.46 18.40
N TRP A 148 2.98 14.61 17.97
CA TRP A 148 1.88 14.12 18.78
C TRP A 148 2.36 13.45 20.08
N ALA A 149 3.35 12.56 19.97
CA ALA A 149 3.95 11.87 21.11
C ALA A 149 4.62 12.80 22.12
N LYS A 150 5.05 14.01 21.72
CA LYS A 150 5.62 15.02 22.63
C LYS A 150 4.57 15.87 23.32
N LEU A 151 3.41 16.04 22.68
CA LEU A 151 2.33 16.89 23.18
C LEU A 151 1.38 16.14 24.13
N ILE A 152 1.22 14.82 23.93
CA ILE A 152 0.23 14.02 24.66
C ILE A 152 0.92 12.99 25.59
N PRO A 153 0.64 13.01 26.90
CA PRO A 153 1.07 11.95 27.82
C PRO A 153 0.54 10.57 27.39
N LEU A 154 1.33 9.52 27.58
CA LEU A 154 1.00 8.15 27.15
C LEU A 154 -0.40 7.69 27.63
N GLU A 155 -0.85 8.15 28.80
CA GLU A 155 -2.14 7.73 29.38
C GLU A 155 -3.37 8.37 28.71
N ARG A 156 -3.18 9.33 27.79
CA ARG A 156 -4.26 10.06 27.09
C ARG A 156 -4.11 10.07 25.57
N GLN A 157 -3.25 9.21 25.02
CA GLN A 157 -3.08 9.16 23.58
C GLN A 157 -4.37 8.63 22.94
N PRO A 158 -5.08 9.40 22.10
CA PRO A 158 -5.87 8.76 21.08
C PRO A 158 -4.88 8.03 20.17
N GLU A 159 -5.32 6.99 19.49
CA GLU A 159 -4.49 6.43 18.42
C GLU A 159 -4.31 7.53 17.38
N PHE A 160 -3.12 8.12 17.30
CA PHE A 160 -2.73 9.08 16.26
C PHE A 160 -3.10 8.55 14.87
N THR A 161 -3.06 7.23 14.71
CA THR A 161 -3.55 6.47 13.56
C THR A 161 -4.97 6.88 13.14
N ASP A 162 -5.90 7.06 14.08
CA ASP A 162 -7.30 7.41 13.76
C ASP A 162 -7.40 8.85 13.24
N LEU A 163 -6.70 9.79 13.88
CA LEU A 163 -6.66 11.19 13.43
C LEU A 163 -6.05 11.29 12.03
N PHE A 164 -4.93 10.59 11.82
CA PHE A 164 -4.28 10.54 10.52
C PHE A 164 -5.18 9.90 9.45
N SER A 165 -5.84 8.78 9.78
CA SER A 165 -6.74 8.09 8.86
C SER A 165 -7.94 8.97 8.49
N THR A 166 -8.52 9.67 9.46
CA THR A 166 -9.64 10.60 9.26
C THR A 166 -9.25 11.74 8.32
N ALA A 167 -8.14 12.42 8.61
CA ALA A 167 -7.64 13.49 7.76
C ALA A 167 -7.34 13.01 6.34
N LEU A 168 -6.65 11.87 6.21
CA LEU A 168 -6.21 11.35 4.92
C LEU A 168 -7.39 10.83 4.06
N ALA A 169 -8.43 10.25 4.68
CA ALA A 169 -9.59 9.69 3.97
C ALA A 169 -10.36 10.73 3.13
N THR A 170 -10.26 12.02 3.46
CA THR A 170 -10.84 13.12 2.67
C THR A 170 -10.24 13.22 1.26
N PHE A 171 -9.07 12.61 1.03
CA PHE A 171 -8.32 12.65 -0.23
C PHE A 171 -8.40 11.34 -1.04
N ASN A 172 -9.38 10.46 -0.77
CA ASN A 172 -9.55 9.18 -1.49
C ASN A 172 -10.24 9.30 -2.87
N GLY A 173 -10.05 10.43 -3.55
CA GLY A 173 -10.57 10.68 -4.90
C GLY A 173 -9.49 10.49 -5.96
N GLU A 174 -9.45 11.41 -6.92
CA GLU A 174 -8.43 11.44 -7.96
C GLU A 174 -7.02 11.68 -7.38
N PRO A 175 -5.97 11.02 -7.90
CA PRO A 175 -4.59 11.17 -7.41
C PRO A 175 -4.08 12.62 -7.42
N GLU A 176 -4.52 13.44 -8.38
CA GLU A 176 -4.14 14.84 -8.51
C GLU A 176 -4.66 15.71 -7.36
N ALA A 177 -5.76 15.29 -6.72
CA ALA A 177 -6.32 15.98 -5.57
C ALA A 177 -5.50 15.74 -4.28
N VAL A 178 -4.64 14.71 -4.26
CA VAL A 178 -3.79 14.38 -3.11
C VAL A 178 -2.57 15.30 -3.06
N VAL A 179 -2.79 16.51 -2.56
CA VAL A 179 -1.74 17.52 -2.39
C VAL A 179 -1.18 17.45 -0.96
N PRO A 180 0.11 17.12 -0.75
CA PRO A 180 0.67 16.93 0.60
C PRO A 180 0.48 18.11 1.56
N GLN A 181 0.45 19.34 1.04
CA GLN A 181 0.20 20.52 1.86
C GLN A 181 -1.23 20.56 2.40
N LEU A 182 -2.23 20.21 1.58
CA LEU A 182 -3.62 20.17 2.01
C LEU A 182 -3.85 19.03 3.01
N VAL A 183 -3.21 17.88 2.80
CA VAL A 183 -3.22 16.77 3.77
C VAL A 183 -2.62 17.20 5.11
N GLN A 184 -1.53 17.96 5.08
CA GLN A 184 -0.93 18.52 6.30
C GLN A 184 -1.88 19.47 7.01
N ASP A 185 -2.54 20.37 6.28
CA ASP A 185 -3.47 21.35 6.87
C ASP A 185 -4.67 20.63 7.52
N GLU A 186 -5.24 19.62 6.85
CA GLU A 186 -6.33 18.80 7.40
C GLU A 186 -5.89 18.05 8.65
N LEU A 187 -4.72 17.40 8.61
CA LEU A 187 -4.16 16.68 9.75
C LEU A 187 -3.94 17.59 10.96
N LEU A 188 -3.42 18.80 10.74
CA LEU A 188 -3.27 19.79 11.80
C LEU A 188 -4.63 20.25 12.35
N GLY A 189 -5.65 20.35 11.50
CA GLY A 189 -7.03 20.60 11.89
C GLY A 189 -7.56 19.54 12.84
N GLU A 190 -7.47 18.26 12.46
CA GLU A 190 -7.88 17.10 13.27
C GLU A 190 -7.14 17.07 14.62
N MET A 191 -5.81 17.21 14.57
CA MET A 191 -4.97 17.27 15.77
C MET A 191 -5.36 18.43 16.69
N SER A 192 -5.62 19.61 16.13
CA SER A 192 -5.99 20.79 16.90
C SER A 192 -7.38 20.67 17.51
N SER A 193 -8.36 20.17 16.75
CA SER A 193 -9.73 19.97 17.24
C SER A 193 -9.73 19.03 18.44
N TRP A 194 -9.03 17.90 18.30
CA TRP A 194 -8.87 16.95 19.39
C TRP A 194 -8.24 17.60 20.64
N LEU A 195 -7.16 18.37 20.47
CA LEU A 195 -6.52 19.07 21.60
C LEU A 195 -7.44 20.08 22.30
N PHE A 196 -8.37 20.71 21.58
CA PHE A 196 -9.34 21.63 22.16
C PHE A 196 -10.45 20.92 22.94
N ASP A 197 -10.98 19.82 22.41
CA ASP A 197 -12.04 19.03 23.05
C ASP A 197 -11.60 18.39 24.37
N GLN A 198 -10.30 18.10 24.51
CA GLN A 198 -9.72 17.52 25.72
C GLN A 198 -9.46 18.55 26.82
N ARG A 199 -9.68 19.85 26.57
CA ARG A 199 -9.58 20.86 27.64
C ARG A 199 -10.81 20.73 28.54
N PRO A 200 -10.64 20.59 29.86
CA PRO A 200 -11.78 20.60 30.77
C PRO A 200 -12.54 21.91 30.56
N HIS A 201 -13.88 21.83 30.45
CA HIS A 201 -14.77 22.99 30.44
C HIS A 201 -14.71 23.73 31.79
N SER A 202 -13.58 24.33 32.15
CA SER A 202 -13.47 25.24 33.29
C SER A 202 -13.81 26.65 32.85
N CYS A 203 -15.07 26.87 32.45
CA CYS A 203 -15.67 28.20 32.46
C CYS A 203 -16.94 28.15 33.32
N ALA A 204 -16.78 27.75 34.58
CA ALA A 204 -17.77 28.03 35.60
C ALA A 204 -17.69 29.53 35.92
N LYS A 205 -18.76 30.24 35.55
CA LYS A 205 -19.02 31.65 35.83
C LYS A 205 -18.57 32.01 37.25
N ARG A 206 -17.72 33.04 37.41
CA ARG A 206 -17.57 33.71 38.71
C ARG A 206 -18.95 34.24 39.12
N PRO A 207 -19.48 33.91 40.31
CA PRO A 207 -20.65 34.63 40.81
C PRO A 207 -20.25 36.11 41.03
N PRO A 208 -21.17 37.05 40.80
CA PRO A 208 -20.91 38.46 41.09
C PRO A 208 -20.67 38.60 42.59
N SER A 209 -19.59 39.28 42.95
CA SER A 209 -19.27 39.66 44.31
C SER A 209 -20.42 40.48 44.89
N ALA A 210 -21.14 39.91 45.87
CA ALA A 210 -22.09 40.68 46.67
C ALA A 210 -21.30 41.53 47.67
N ILE A 211 -21.62 42.82 47.69
CA ILE A 211 -21.26 43.81 48.71
C ILE A 211 -22.12 43.58 49.95
#